data_AF-A0A6L8BD90-F1
#
_entry.id   AF-A0A6L8BD90-F1
#
_cell.length_a   1.000
_cell.length_b   1.000
_cell.length_c   1.000
_cell.angle_alpha   90.00
_cell.angle_beta   90.00
_cell.angle_gamma   90.00
#
_symmetry.space_group_name_H-M   'P 1'
#
loop_
_entity.id
_entity.type
_entity.pdbx_description
1 polymer ?
#
loop_
_entity_poly.entity_id
_entity_poly.type
_entity_poly.pdbx_seq_one_letter_code
_entity_poly.pdbx_strand_id
1 'polypeptide(L)'
;LPPPRALPHMLKEDLDHLGAEDLHQLQRAWELHHRVVASESVTHHTMFRTETRWPGYYYRGDYPKLNDTDWHCFTLSRFDRESGTWELETAPVHHIID
;
A
#
# COMPACT_ATOMS: atom_id res chain seq x y z
N LEU A 1 14.06 18.13 -15.78
CA LEU A 1 14.45 17.24 -14.66
C LEU A 1 13.37 16.18 -14.56
N PRO A 2 13.70 14.88 -14.43
CA PRO A 2 12.69 13.87 -14.12
C PRO A 2 12.02 14.22 -12.78
N PRO A 3 10.74 13.84 -12.58
CA PRO A 3 10.06 14.10 -11.32
C PRO A 3 10.83 13.48 -10.14
N PRO A 4 10.80 14.08 -8.95
CA PRO A 4 11.43 13.51 -7.77
C PRO A 4 10.89 12.09 -7.53
N ARG A 5 11.80 11.13 -7.32
CA ARG A 5 11.42 9.75 -7.01
C ARG A 5 10.64 9.72 -5.69
N ALA A 6 9.57 8.94 -5.63
CA ALA A 6 8.79 8.80 -4.40
C ALA A 6 9.64 8.13 -3.30
N LEU A 7 9.51 8.61 -2.05
CA LEU A 7 10.30 8.12 -0.91
C LEU A 7 10.28 6.58 -0.74
N PRO A 8 9.16 5.87 -0.89
CA PRO A 8 9.14 4.41 -0.75
C PRO A 8 10.00 3.69 -1.78
N HIS A 9 10.13 4.24 -2.99
CA HIS A 9 10.97 3.67 -4.04
C HIS A 9 12.45 3.77 -3.66
N MET A 10 12.89 4.95 -3.20
CA MET A 10 14.27 5.14 -2.72
C MET A 10 14.59 4.20 -1.56
N LEU A 11 13.66 4.06 -0.60
CA LEU A 11 13.87 3.13 0.52
C LEU A 11 14.01 1.68 0.05
N LYS A 12 13.23 1.24 -0.94
CA LYS A 12 13.35 -0.13 -1.49
C LYS A 12 14.70 -0.36 -2.17
N GLU A 13 15.24 0.62 -2.90
CA GLU A 13 16.60 0.56 -3.46
C GLU A 13 17.65 0.40 -2.33
N ASP A 14 17.45 1.09 -1.21
CA ASP A 14 18.36 1.04 -0.05
C ASP A 14 18.25 -0.27 0.75
N LEU A 15 17.11 -0.97 0.71
CA LEU A 15 16.93 -2.26 1.42
C LEU A 15 17.89 -3.34 0.92
N ASP A 16 18.30 -3.29 -0.34
CA ASP A 16 19.29 -4.22 -0.93
C ASP A 16 20.70 -4.05 -0.32
N HIS A 17 20.91 -2.95 0.40
CA HIS A 17 22.19 -2.59 1.01
C HIS A 17 22.19 -2.71 2.54
N LEU A 18 21.20 -3.39 3.12
CA LEU A 18 21.14 -3.64 4.56
C LEU A 18 22.27 -4.58 5.02
N GLY A 19 22.99 -4.14 6.05
CA GLY A 19 23.94 -4.97 6.79
C GLY A 19 23.33 -5.54 8.08
N ALA A 20 23.81 -6.71 8.50
CA ALA A 20 23.48 -7.31 9.79
C ALA A 20 24.75 -7.94 10.41
N GLU A 21 25.00 -7.66 11.69
CA GLU A 21 26.18 -8.12 12.42
C GLU A 21 25.95 -9.46 13.16
N ASP A 22 24.68 -9.80 13.43
CA ASP A 22 24.29 -11.03 14.13
C ASP A 22 22.91 -11.55 13.66
N LEU A 23 22.49 -12.71 14.19
CA LEU A 23 21.22 -13.34 13.84
C LEU A 23 19.99 -12.51 14.24
N HIS A 24 20.08 -11.72 15.31
CA HIS A 24 18.97 -10.86 15.72
C HIS A 24 18.81 -9.70 14.73
N GLN A 25 19.90 -9.05 14.35
CA GLN A 25 19.90 -8.00 13.33
C GLN A 25 19.46 -8.54 11.97
N LEU A 26 19.88 -9.75 11.59
CA LEU A 26 19.43 -10.40 10.35
C LEU A 26 17.90 -10.61 10.36
N GLN A 27 17.33 -11.04 11.49
CA GLN A 27 15.88 -11.11 11.64
C GLN A 27 15.24 -9.72 11.47
N ARG A 28 15.80 -8.67 12.09
CA ARG A 28 15.24 -7.31 11.98
C ARG A 28 15.32 -6.76 10.55
N ALA A 29 16.39 -7.06 9.81
CA ALA A 29 16.51 -6.67 8.40
C ALA A 29 15.36 -7.27 7.55
N TRP A 30 15.06 -8.55 7.73
CA TRP A 30 13.94 -9.20 7.04
C TRP A 30 12.58 -8.67 7.48
N GLU A 31 12.40 -8.43 8.78
CA GLU A 31 11.15 -7.82 9.24
C GLU A 31 10.98 -6.38 8.73
N LEU A 32 12.06 -5.61 8.57
CA LEU A 32 12.00 -4.30 7.93
C LEU A 32 11.53 -4.43 6.49
N HIS A 33 12.09 -5.37 5.72
CA HIS A 33 11.64 -5.65 4.36
C HIS A 33 10.13 -5.98 4.32
N HIS A 34 9.65 -6.84 5.23
CA HIS A 34 8.22 -7.16 5.34
C HIS A 34 7.36 -5.91 5.63
N ARG A 35 7.80 -5.04 6.54
CA ARG A 35 7.08 -3.80 6.88
C ARG A 35 7.02 -2.83 5.69
N VAL A 36 8.10 -2.70 4.93
CA VAL A 36 8.14 -1.81 3.76
C VAL A 36 7.16 -2.27 2.69
N VAL A 37 7.15 -3.57 2.35
CA VAL A 37 6.19 -4.11 1.38
C VAL A 37 4.74 -3.94 1.84
N ALA A 38 4.44 -4.21 3.11
CA ALA A 38 3.11 -3.98 3.67
C ALA A 38 2.69 -2.51 3.62
N SER A 39 3.61 -1.59 3.93
CA SER A 39 3.36 -0.15 3.91
C SER A 39 3.14 0.38 2.49
N GLU A 40 3.89 -0.13 1.51
CA GLU A 40 3.71 0.19 0.10
C GLU A 40 2.32 -0.27 -0.38
N SER A 41 1.90 -1.48 -0.03
CA SER A 41 0.56 -1.99 -0.33
C SER A 41 -0.55 -1.09 0.22
N VAL A 42 -0.47 -0.74 1.51
CA VAL A 42 -1.44 0.18 2.15
C VAL A 42 -1.46 1.54 1.46
N THR A 43 -0.30 2.05 1.05
CA THR A 43 -0.19 3.33 0.33
C THR A 43 -0.89 3.25 -1.03
N HIS A 44 -0.64 2.20 -1.82
CA HIS A 44 -1.32 2.00 -3.11
C HIS A 44 -2.84 1.89 -2.96
N HIS A 45 -3.32 1.09 -2.00
CA HIS A 45 -4.75 0.95 -1.71
C HIS A 45 -5.39 2.29 -1.31
N THR A 46 -4.73 3.01 -0.41
CA THR A 46 -5.20 4.31 0.07
C THR A 46 -5.25 5.33 -1.06
N MET A 47 -4.27 5.33 -1.98
CA MET A 47 -4.20 6.26 -3.11
C MET A 47 -5.22 5.94 -4.21
N PHE A 48 -5.43 4.64 -4.50
CA PHE A 48 -6.40 4.19 -5.51
C PHE A 48 -7.85 4.49 -5.11
N ARG A 49 -8.21 4.29 -3.84
CA ARG A 49 -9.55 4.61 -3.33
C ARG A 49 -9.72 6.12 -3.15
N THR A 50 -10.57 6.74 -3.94
CA THR A 50 -10.80 8.20 -3.94
C THR A 50 -12.00 8.60 -3.07
N GLU A 51 -11.98 8.19 -1.80
CA GLU A 51 -12.95 8.58 -0.77
C GLU A 51 -12.35 8.48 0.64
N THR A 52 -13.07 9.00 1.63
CA THR A 52 -12.81 8.72 3.05
C THR A 52 -13.92 7.82 3.60
N ARG A 53 -13.67 6.50 3.59
CA ARG A 53 -14.63 5.48 4.03
C ARG A 53 -14.72 5.32 5.54
N TRP A 54 -13.58 5.36 6.22
CA TRP A 54 -13.46 5.11 7.67
C TRP A 54 -12.88 6.33 8.39
N PRO A 55 -13.62 7.45 8.47
CA PRO A 55 -13.18 8.61 9.22
C PRO A 55 -12.95 8.21 10.68
N GLY A 56 -11.80 8.61 11.23
CA GLY A 56 -11.29 8.19 12.53
C GLY A 56 -10.13 7.20 12.44
N TYR A 57 -10.07 6.40 11.37
CA TYR A 57 -8.89 5.59 11.05
C TYR A 57 -7.91 6.35 10.15
N TYR A 58 -8.39 6.94 9.06
CA TYR A 58 -7.62 7.88 8.24
C TYR A 58 -8.55 8.87 7.51
N TYR A 59 -7.97 9.94 6.96
CA TYR A 59 -8.67 10.96 6.17
C TYR A 59 -7.92 11.24 4.86
N ARG A 60 -8.62 11.16 3.72
CA ARG A 60 -8.13 11.65 2.42
C ARG A 60 -8.56 13.10 2.26
N GLY A 61 -7.64 14.05 2.45
CA GLY A 61 -7.96 15.48 2.41
C GLY A 61 -8.50 15.96 1.05
N ASP A 62 -8.09 15.30 -0.03
CA ASP A 62 -8.53 15.52 -1.41
C ASP A 62 -9.87 14.82 -1.73
N TYR A 63 -10.26 13.80 -0.96
CA TYR A 63 -11.56 13.10 -1.06
C TYR A 63 -12.16 12.87 0.33
N PRO A 64 -12.64 13.92 1.03
CA PRO A 64 -12.96 13.85 2.46
C PRO A 64 -14.29 13.16 2.77
N LYS A 65 -15.10 12.85 1.76
CA LYS A 65 -16.45 12.28 1.93
C LYS A 65 -16.45 10.80 1.57
N LEU A 66 -17.41 10.09 2.16
CA LEU A 66 -17.81 8.74 1.80
C LEU A 66 -18.60 8.77 0.48
N ASN A 67 -18.32 7.85 -0.43
CA ASN A 67 -18.96 7.72 -1.74
C ASN A 67 -19.47 6.29 -1.95
N ASP A 68 -20.73 6.02 -1.59
CA ASP A 68 -21.35 4.72 -1.82
C ASP A 68 -21.73 4.44 -3.28
N THR A 69 -21.80 5.46 -4.13
CA THR A 69 -22.16 5.27 -5.53
C THR A 69 -21.06 4.56 -6.30
N ASP A 70 -19.81 4.96 -6.10
CA ASP A 70 -18.67 4.41 -6.84
C ASP A 70 -17.78 3.48 -6.00
N TRP A 71 -17.78 3.65 -4.67
CA TRP A 71 -16.81 3.01 -3.78
C TRP A 71 -17.40 2.08 -2.73
N HIS A 72 -18.68 1.70 -2.85
CA HIS A 72 -19.25 0.57 -2.11
C HIS A 72 -18.78 -0.77 -2.69
N CYS A 73 -17.46 -0.99 -2.65
CA CYS A 73 -16.76 -2.10 -3.27
C CYS A 73 -15.54 -2.47 -2.41
N PHE A 74 -14.95 -3.64 -2.65
CA PHE A 74 -13.62 -3.97 -2.17
C PHE A 74 -12.56 -3.36 -3.09
N THR A 75 -11.43 -2.96 -2.52
CA THR A 75 -10.21 -2.66 -3.27
C THR A 75 -9.32 -3.88 -3.21
N LEU A 76 -8.94 -4.42 -4.36
CA LEU A 76 -8.03 -5.56 -4.48
C LEU A 76 -6.72 -5.09 -5.10
N SER A 77 -5.64 -5.83 -4.83
CA SER A 77 -4.35 -5.57 -5.45
C SER A 77 -3.57 -6.84 -5.72
N ARG A 78 -2.76 -6.82 -6.79
CA ARG A 78 -1.77 -7.83 -7.10
C ARG A 78 -0.42 -7.16 -7.31
N PHE A 79 0.61 -7.69 -6.67
CA PHE A 79 1.99 -7.30 -6.93
C PHE A 79 2.66 -8.29 -7.88
N ASP A 80 3.17 -7.80 -9.00
CA ASP A 80 4.01 -8.58 -9.91
C ASP A 80 5.49 -8.43 -9.54
N ARG A 81 6.12 -9.56 -9.24
CA ARG A 81 7.50 -9.61 -8.77
C ARG A 81 8.52 -9.42 -9.89
N GLU A 82 8.14 -9.79 -11.12
CA GLU A 82 9.03 -9.69 -12.28
C GLU A 82 9.14 -8.23 -12.73
N SER A 83 8.02 -7.54 -12.88
CA SER A 83 8.00 -6.12 -13.25
C SER A 83 8.19 -5.16 -12.08
N GLY A 84 7.95 -5.61 -10.84
CA GLY A 84 7.96 -4.76 -9.65
C GLY A 84 6.77 -3.79 -9.57
N THR A 85 5.67 -4.10 -10.26
CA THR A 85 4.49 -3.20 -10.36
C THR A 85 3.30 -3.71 -9.56
N TRP A 86 2.45 -2.76 -9.16
CA TRP A 86 1.18 -3.03 -8.47
C TRP A 86 0.02 -2.80 -9.43
N GLU A 87 -0.85 -3.79 -9.54
CA GLU A 87 -2.15 -3.68 -10.18
C GLU A 87 -3.23 -3.57 -9.11
N LEU A 88 -4.18 -2.66 -9.30
CA LEU A 88 -5.32 -2.47 -8.40
C LEU A 88 -6.62 -2.53 -9.19
N GLU A 89 -7.62 -3.12 -8.57
CA GLU A 89 -8.97 -3.23 -9.13
C GLU A 89 -10.03 -3.09 -8.03
N THR A 90 -11.28 -2.93 -8.46
CA THR A 90 -12.43 -2.99 -7.57
C THR A 90 -13.15 -4.31 -7.74
N ALA A 91 -13.71 -4.82 -6.65
CA ALA A 91 -14.60 -5.99 -6.66
C ALA A 91 -15.90 -5.66 -5.93
N PRO A 92 -17.05 -6.14 -6.42
CA PRO A 92 -18.34 -5.83 -5.82
C PRO A 92 -18.47 -6.38 -4.39
N VAL A 93 -19.21 -5.68 -3.55
CA VAL A 93 -19.68 -6.22 -2.26
C VAL A 93 -20.93 -7.06 -2.54
N HIS A 94 -20.92 -8.32 -2.09
CA HIS A 94 -22.09 -9.20 -2.12
C HIS A 94 -22.67 -9.32 -0.72
N HIS A 95 -23.89 -8.84 -0.51
CA HIS A 95 -24.61 -8.98 0.75
C HIS A 95 -25.12 -10.42 0.89
N ILE A 96 -24.58 -11.15 1.87
CA ILE A 96 -24.96 -12.55 2.16
C ILE A 96 -26.18 -12.61 3.08
N ILE A 97 -26.40 -11.55 3.87
CA ILE A 97 -27.53 -11.38 4.79
C ILE A 97 -28.09 -9.98 4.55
N ASP A 98 -29.42 -9.87 4.60
CA ASP A 98 -30.17 -8.60 4.52
C ASP A 98 -30.09 -7.79 5.83
#